data_AF-A0A0J7JWM6-F1
#
_entry.id   AF-A0A0J7JWM6-F1
#
_cell.length_a   1.000
_cell.length_b   1.000
_cell.length_c   1.000
_cell.angle_alpha   90.00
_cell.angle_beta   90.00
_cell.angle_gamma   90.00
#
_symmetry.space_group_name_H-M   'P 1'
#
loop_
_entity.id
_entity.type
_entity.pdbx_description
1 polymer ?
#
loop_
_entity_poly.entity_id
_entity_poly.type
_entity_poly.pdbx_seq_one_letter_code
_entity_poly.pdbx_strand_id
1 'polypeptide(L)'
;ILDISKTLMYDFHYNHIKNKYGTNARLLFTDTDSLCYEIATKDIYKDIAQDQQLYDTSDYPTDHPLHNNTNKKILGKFKDELSGEIVEEFVGLKPKMYSLKTARMEKKTAKGVAKELKHGQRIASSSHKIQTLRYGKVALCPIDTKRYLLENGNTSLAYGHYMLKV
;
A
#
# COMPACT_ATOMS: atom_id res chain seq x y z
N ILE A 1 21.31 4.09 -12.93
CA ILE A 1 20.60 2.96 -12.25
C ILE A 1 19.22 3.40 -11.77
N LEU A 2 19.10 4.43 -10.91
CA LEU A 2 17.80 4.91 -10.43
C LEU A 2 16.86 5.34 -11.57
N ASP A 3 17.36 6.06 -12.57
CA ASP A 3 16.52 6.51 -13.68
C ASP A 3 16.03 5.37 -14.55
N ILE A 4 16.83 4.31 -14.74
CA ILE A 4 16.42 3.10 -15.45
C ILE A 4 15.26 2.42 -14.72
N SER A 5 15.33 2.34 -13.38
CA SER A 5 14.24 1.80 -12.56
C SER A 5 12.96 2.63 -12.69
N LYS A 6 13.06 3.96 -12.67
CA LYS A 6 11.90 4.85 -12.90
C LYS A 6 11.31 4.67 -14.30
N THR A 7 12.16 4.58 -15.33
CA THR A 7 11.71 4.35 -16.71
C THR A 7 10.92 3.05 -16.80
N LEU A 8 11.39 1.97 -16.16
CA LEU A 8 10.67 0.69 -16.16
C LEU A 8 9.32 0.76 -15.43
N MET A 9 9.26 1.48 -14.30
CA MET A 9 7.99 1.74 -13.60
C MET A 9 7.01 2.55 -14.45
N TYR A 10 7.49 3.59 -15.12
CA TYR A 10 6.67 4.45 -15.96
C TYR A 10 6.22 3.74 -17.24
N ASP A 11 7.10 2.97 -17.87
CA ASP A 11 6.79 2.15 -19.04
C ASP A 11 5.65 1.19 -18.71
N PHE A 12 5.74 0.48 -17.59
CA PHE A 12 4.67 -0.40 -17.14
C PHE A 12 3.36 0.36 -16.82
N HIS A 13 3.44 1.52 -16.18
CA HIS A 13 2.24 2.30 -15.86
C HIS A 13 1.53 2.82 -17.12
N TYR A 14 2.26 3.51 -18.00
CA TYR A 14 1.68 4.22 -19.13
C TYR A 14 1.47 3.30 -20.33
N ASN A 15 2.45 2.48 -20.68
CA ASN A 15 2.39 1.66 -21.89
C ASN A 15 1.65 0.34 -21.69
N HIS A 16 1.60 -0.19 -20.46
CA HIS A 16 0.88 -1.43 -20.16
C HIS A 16 -0.48 -1.17 -19.49
N ILE A 17 -0.48 -0.71 -18.25
CA ILE A 17 -1.71 -0.59 -17.44
C ILE A 17 -2.67 0.45 -18.02
N LYS A 18 -2.20 1.65 -18.35
CA LYS A 18 -3.06 2.70 -18.92
C LYS A 18 -3.57 2.36 -20.31
N ASN A 19 -2.78 1.70 -21.14
CA ASN A 19 -3.25 1.25 -22.45
C ASN A 19 -4.28 0.12 -22.35
N LYS A 20 -4.10 -0.83 -21.43
CA LYS A 20 -5.00 -1.98 -21.26
C LYS A 20 -6.33 -1.60 -20.60
N TYR A 21 -6.29 -0.78 -19.55
CA TYR A 21 -7.47 -0.50 -18.71
C TYR A 21 -7.98 0.94 -18.81
N GLY A 22 -7.18 1.89 -19.31
CA GLY A 22 -7.59 3.28 -19.51
C GLY A 22 -8.13 3.95 -18.25
N THR A 23 -9.42 4.30 -18.27
CA THR A 23 -10.15 4.91 -17.15
C THR A 23 -10.53 3.91 -16.07
N ASN A 24 -10.51 2.61 -16.37
CA ASN A 24 -10.87 1.55 -15.42
C ASN A 24 -9.73 1.22 -14.45
N ALA A 25 -8.53 1.78 -14.65
CA ALA A 25 -7.41 1.66 -13.72
C ALA A 25 -7.11 3.00 -13.01
N ARG A 26 -7.23 2.98 -11.69
CA ARG A 26 -6.83 4.07 -10.80
C ARG A 26 -5.59 3.65 -10.00
N LEU A 27 -4.54 4.45 -10.09
CA LEU A 27 -3.32 4.25 -9.31
C LEU A 27 -3.56 4.77 -7.89
N LEU A 28 -3.52 3.87 -6.90
CA LEU A 28 -3.80 4.16 -5.49
C LEU A 28 -2.56 4.70 -4.78
N PHE A 29 -1.41 4.04 -4.96
CA PHE A 29 -0.12 4.55 -4.48
C PHE A 29 1.05 3.97 -5.27
N THR A 30 2.20 4.63 -5.13
CA THR A 30 3.50 4.19 -5.66
C THR A 30 4.55 4.27 -4.55
N ASP A 31 5.44 3.28 -4.45
CA ASP A 31 6.68 3.38 -3.68
C ASP A 31 7.89 3.18 -4.62
N THR A 32 9.06 2.85 -4.07
CA THR A 32 10.34 2.75 -4.79
C THR A 32 10.31 1.72 -5.91
N ASP A 33 9.62 0.60 -5.69
CA ASP A 33 9.59 -0.58 -6.57
C ASP A 33 8.20 -1.26 -6.62
N SER A 34 7.16 -0.60 -6.10
CA SER A 34 5.80 -1.15 -6.03
C SER A 34 4.75 -0.15 -6.52
N LEU A 35 3.73 -0.69 -7.18
CA LEU A 35 2.58 0.03 -7.72
C LEU A 35 1.32 -0.67 -7.20
N CYS A 36 0.37 0.10 -6.67
CA CYS A 36 -0.92 -0.43 -6.23
C CYS A 36 -2.03 0.21 -7.06
N TYR A 37 -2.85 -0.66 -7.65
CA TYR A 37 -3.92 -0.26 -8.54
C TYR A 37 -5.27 -0.74 -8.03
N GLU A 38 -6.28 0.07 -8.27
CA GLU A 38 -7.67 -0.35 -8.33
C GLU A 38 -8.02 -0.49 -9.80
N ILE A 39 -8.39 -1.70 -10.22
CA ILE A 39 -8.70 -2.03 -11.60
C ILE A 39 -10.10 -2.62 -11.67
N ALA A 40 -10.99 -2.00 -12.45
CA ALA A 40 -12.30 -2.53 -12.77
C ALA A 40 -12.20 -3.43 -14.02
N THR A 41 -12.07 -4.74 -13.81
CA THR A 41 -12.07 -5.77 -14.87
C THR A 41 -12.97 -6.94 -14.47
N LYS A 42 -13.33 -7.78 -15.44
CA LYS A 42 -14.12 -9.01 -15.17
C LYS A 42 -13.30 -10.05 -14.43
N ASP A 43 -12.03 -10.21 -14.81
CA ASP A 43 -11.15 -11.26 -14.28
C ASP A 43 -9.68 -10.86 -14.47
N ILE A 44 -9.06 -10.33 -13.41
CA ILE A 44 -7.69 -9.85 -13.45
C ILE A 44 -6.67 -10.97 -13.70
N TYR A 45 -6.98 -12.21 -13.29
CA TYR A 45 -6.06 -13.33 -13.44
C TYR A 45 -5.93 -13.74 -14.91
N LYS A 46 -7.03 -13.70 -15.68
CA LYS A 46 -6.98 -13.91 -17.13
C LYS A 46 -6.16 -12.83 -17.83
N ASP A 47 -6.30 -11.58 -17.38
CA ASP A 47 -5.53 -10.48 -17.93
C ASP A 47 -4.03 -10.65 -17.64
N ILE A 48 -3.65 -11.13 -16.45
CA ILE A 48 -2.26 -11.48 -16.10
C ILE A 48 -1.77 -12.69 -16.91
N ALA A 49 -2.63 -13.67 -17.19
CA ALA A 49 -2.27 -14.86 -17.97
C ALA A 49 -1.90 -14.51 -19.41
N GLN A 50 -2.60 -13.55 -20.03
CA GLN A 50 -2.26 -13.04 -21.36
C GLN A 50 -0.91 -12.34 -21.37
N ASP A 51 -0.61 -11.60 -20.30
CA ASP A 51 0.61 -10.81 -20.16
C ASP A 51 1.66 -11.49 -19.29
N GLN A 52 1.67 -12.84 -19.24
CA GLN A 52 2.51 -13.62 -18.33
C GLN A 52 4.00 -13.28 -18.45
N GLN A 53 4.44 -12.81 -19.62
CA GLN A 53 5.80 -12.36 -19.86
C GLN A 53 6.21 -11.16 -18.99
N LEU A 54 5.28 -10.33 -18.52
CA LEU A 54 5.57 -9.14 -17.70
C LEU A 54 5.54 -9.42 -16.20
N TYR A 55 4.92 -10.53 -15.78
CA TYR A 55 4.68 -10.84 -14.38
C TYR A 55 5.56 -12.00 -13.87
N ASP A 56 5.95 -11.92 -12.60
CA ASP A 56 6.51 -13.03 -11.83
C ASP A 56 5.40 -13.61 -10.94
N THR A 57 4.86 -14.76 -11.34
CA THR A 57 3.81 -15.49 -10.62
C THR A 57 4.35 -16.69 -9.84
N SER A 58 5.65 -16.74 -9.58
CA SER A 58 6.28 -17.85 -8.87
C SER A 58 5.89 -17.94 -7.38
N ASP A 59 5.41 -16.84 -6.78
CA ASP A 59 4.96 -16.78 -5.39
C ASP A 59 3.48 -17.19 -5.20
N TYR A 60 2.79 -17.61 -6.27
CA TYR A 60 1.41 -18.10 -6.17
C TYR A 60 1.39 -19.48 -5.53
N PRO A 61 0.29 -19.87 -4.86
CA PRO A 61 0.13 -21.24 -4.36
C PRO A 61 0.31 -22.27 -5.49
N THR A 62 0.89 -23.43 -5.19
CA THR A 62 1.16 -24.47 -6.20
C THR A 62 -0.11 -25.03 -6.85
N ASP A 63 -1.26 -24.86 -6.20
CA ASP A 63 -2.59 -25.24 -6.69
C ASP A 63 -3.17 -24.23 -7.69
N HIS A 64 -2.57 -23.03 -7.81
CA HIS A 64 -3.12 -21.96 -8.63
C HIS A 64 -2.75 -22.14 -10.11
N PRO A 65 -3.69 -21.98 -11.06
CA PRO A 65 -3.45 -22.19 -12.51
C PRO A 65 -2.39 -21.27 -13.12
N LEU A 66 -2.10 -20.14 -12.47
CA LEU A 66 -1.07 -19.18 -12.91
C LEU A 66 0.31 -19.37 -12.26
N HIS A 67 0.48 -20.36 -11.37
CA HIS A 67 1.78 -20.61 -10.76
C HIS A 67 2.80 -21.00 -11.84
N ASN A 68 3.81 -20.16 -12.03
CA ASN A 68 4.89 -20.44 -12.97
C ASN A 68 6.22 -19.90 -12.45
N ASN A 69 7.26 -20.74 -12.50
CA ASN A 69 8.61 -20.40 -12.07
C ASN A 69 9.49 -19.81 -13.19
N THR A 70 9.01 -19.70 -14.43
CA THR A 70 9.80 -19.20 -15.57
C THR A 70 10.36 -17.79 -15.33
N ASN A 71 9.59 -16.89 -14.72
CA ASN A 71 9.99 -15.49 -14.51
C ASN A 71 10.56 -15.19 -13.11
N LYS A 72 10.85 -16.24 -12.33
CA LYS A 72 11.26 -16.10 -10.94
C LYS A 72 12.52 -15.25 -10.80
N LYS A 73 12.40 -14.11 -10.10
CA LYS A 73 13.50 -13.16 -9.83
C LYS A 73 14.18 -12.59 -11.09
N ILE A 74 13.49 -12.57 -12.23
CA ILE A 74 13.98 -11.88 -13.43
C ILE A 74 13.79 -10.38 -13.27
N LEU A 75 14.85 -9.60 -13.54
CA LEU A 75 14.81 -8.14 -13.46
C LEU A 75 13.79 -7.56 -14.44
N GLY A 76 13.02 -6.57 -13.97
CA GLY A 76 12.01 -5.88 -14.77
C GLY A 76 10.67 -6.61 -14.88
N LYS A 77 10.52 -7.77 -14.23
CA LYS A 77 9.23 -8.44 -14.08
C LYS A 77 8.54 -8.01 -12.79
N PHE A 78 7.23 -7.82 -12.86
CA PHE A 78 6.44 -7.40 -11.72
C PHE A 78 5.88 -8.61 -10.99
N LYS A 79 6.26 -8.78 -9.74
CA LYS A 79 5.68 -9.79 -8.87
C LYS A 79 4.35 -9.30 -8.29
N ASP A 80 3.44 -10.23 -8.05
CA ASP A 80 2.29 -9.97 -7.19
C ASP A 80 2.69 -10.15 -5.72
N GLU A 81 2.64 -9.08 -4.92
CA GLU A 81 2.99 -9.14 -3.49
C GLU A 81 1.95 -9.86 -2.63
N LEU A 82 0.73 -10.04 -3.13
CA LEU A 82 -0.38 -10.63 -2.38
C LEU A 82 -0.61 -12.09 -2.74
N SER A 83 0.28 -12.69 -3.55
CA SER A 83 0.23 -14.11 -3.95
C SER A 83 -1.15 -14.54 -4.48
N GLY A 84 -1.81 -13.66 -5.23
CA GLY A 84 -3.14 -13.89 -5.79
C GLY A 84 -4.30 -13.54 -4.86
N GLU A 85 -4.09 -12.94 -3.69
CA GLU A 85 -5.19 -12.44 -2.85
C GLU A 85 -5.67 -11.06 -3.33
N ILE A 86 -6.99 -10.91 -3.49
CA ILE A 86 -7.60 -9.63 -3.88
C ILE A 86 -7.67 -8.70 -2.67
N VAL A 87 -7.33 -7.42 -2.89
CA VAL A 87 -7.52 -6.36 -1.90
C VAL A 87 -8.98 -5.96 -1.86
N GLU A 88 -9.60 -6.06 -0.68
CA GLU A 88 -10.98 -5.63 -0.46
C GLU A 88 -11.06 -4.14 -0.08
N GLU A 89 -10.14 -3.70 0.78
CA GLU A 89 -10.13 -2.33 1.30
C GLU A 89 -8.71 -1.76 1.29
N PHE A 90 -8.60 -0.49 0.88
CA PHE A 90 -7.36 0.27 0.90
C PHE A 90 -7.56 1.65 1.52
N VAL A 91 -6.65 2.04 2.41
CA VAL A 91 -6.58 3.39 2.97
C VAL A 91 -5.14 3.90 2.88
N GLY A 92 -4.92 4.90 2.03
CA GLY A 92 -3.64 5.59 1.88
C GLY A 92 -3.70 7.00 2.46
N LEU A 93 -2.94 7.28 3.52
CA LEU A 93 -2.94 8.58 4.18
C LEU A 93 -1.76 9.46 3.74
N LYS A 94 -0.56 8.87 3.62
CA LYS A 94 0.69 9.57 3.27
C LYS A 94 1.64 8.62 2.54
N PRO A 95 2.61 9.12 1.76
CA PRO A 95 3.76 8.30 1.36
C PRO A 95 4.31 7.49 2.55
N LYS A 96 4.41 6.18 2.36
CA LYS A 96 4.84 5.19 3.38
C LYS A 96 3.91 5.06 4.60
N MET A 97 2.66 5.53 4.51
CA MET A 97 1.62 5.36 5.52
C MET A 97 0.29 4.92 4.88
N TYR A 98 0.02 3.63 4.94
CA TYR A 98 -1.14 3.01 4.31
C TYR A 98 -1.55 1.72 5.01
N SER A 99 -2.80 1.32 4.79
CA SER A 99 -3.37 0.05 5.22
C SER A 99 -4.02 -0.65 4.03
N LEU A 100 -3.74 -1.93 3.86
CA LEU A 100 -4.36 -2.82 2.88
C LEU A 100 -5.01 -3.97 3.62
N LYS A 101 -6.24 -4.31 3.27
CA LYS A 101 -6.95 -5.45 3.83
C LYS A 101 -7.33 -6.40 2.70
N THR A 102 -6.97 -7.66 2.88
CA THR A 102 -7.41 -8.79 2.05
C THR A 102 -8.25 -9.72 2.91
N ALA A 103 -8.92 -10.69 2.28
CA ALA A 103 -9.74 -11.68 2.99
C ALA A 103 -8.97 -12.44 4.08
N ARG A 104 -7.65 -12.62 3.92
CA ARG A 104 -6.80 -13.39 4.84
C ARG A 104 -5.93 -12.55 5.75
N MET A 105 -5.54 -11.34 5.33
CA MET A 105 -4.53 -10.56 6.04
C MET A 105 -4.76 -9.05 5.96
N GLU A 106 -4.23 -8.36 6.95
CA GLU A 106 -4.21 -6.90 7.01
C GLU A 106 -2.76 -6.41 7.07
N LYS A 107 -2.34 -5.62 6.08
CA LYS A 107 -1.00 -5.03 6.01
C LYS A 107 -1.09 -3.55 6.38
N LYS A 108 -0.56 -3.22 7.56
CA LYS A 108 -0.45 -1.84 8.07
C LYS A 108 0.99 -1.36 8.00
N THR A 109 1.21 -0.25 7.30
CA THR A 109 2.53 0.39 7.18
C THR A 109 2.46 1.83 7.64
N ALA A 110 3.39 2.23 8.50
CA ALA A 110 3.56 3.61 8.94
C ALA A 110 5.05 3.90 9.17
N LYS A 111 5.77 4.33 8.12
CA LYS A 111 7.19 4.69 8.18
C LYS A 111 7.37 6.21 8.10
N GLY A 112 8.32 6.74 8.87
CA GLY A 112 8.60 8.19 8.90
C GLY A 112 7.51 9.03 9.58
N VAL A 113 6.63 8.40 10.36
CA VAL A 113 5.63 9.07 11.18
C VAL A 113 6.26 9.41 12.53
N ALA A 114 6.10 10.65 12.97
CA ALA A 114 6.56 11.07 14.28
C ALA A 114 5.87 10.24 15.37
N LYS A 115 6.63 9.84 16.39
CA LYS A 115 6.10 9.11 17.53
C LYS A 115 6.14 10.03 18.74
N GLU A 116 5.14 9.94 19.60
CA GLU A 116 5.02 10.75 20.80
C GLU A 116 4.75 9.85 22.01
N LEU A 117 5.28 10.23 23.17
CA LEU A 117 4.96 9.56 24.43
C LEU A 117 3.56 9.98 24.88
N LYS A 118 2.62 9.03 24.95
CA LYS A 118 1.29 9.23 25.53
C LYS A 118 1.21 8.51 26.88
N HIS A 119 0.52 9.11 27.83
CA HIS A 119 0.28 8.50 29.14
C HIS A 119 -1.02 7.71 29.12
N GLY A 120 -0.93 6.41 29.36
CA GLY A 120 -2.07 5.52 29.54
C GLY A 120 -2.35 5.27 31.02
N GLN A 121 -3.59 4.97 31.35
CA GLN A 121 -3.98 4.45 32.65
C GLN A 121 -4.64 3.09 32.46
N ARG A 122 -4.26 2.10 33.27
CA ARG A 122 -4.90 0.78 33.30
C ARG A 122 -5.17 0.38 34.74
N ILE A 123 -6.37 -0.10 35.01
CA ILE A 123 -6.73 -0.71 36.28
C ILE A 123 -6.21 -2.15 36.28
N ALA A 124 -5.46 -2.54 37.30
CA ALA A 124 -4.95 -3.91 37.45
C ALA A 124 -5.05 -4.37 38.91
N SER A 125 -5.26 -5.67 39.11
CA SER A 125 -5.25 -6.31 40.42
C SER A 125 -3.91 -7.00 40.65
N SER A 126 -3.26 -6.70 41.77
CA SER A 126 -2.03 -7.34 42.22
C SER A 126 -2.25 -7.78 43.68
N SER A 127 -2.11 -9.07 43.95
CA SER A 127 -2.31 -9.65 45.29
C SER A 127 -3.63 -9.21 45.93
N HIS A 128 -4.73 -9.30 45.17
CA HIS A 128 -6.09 -8.88 45.56
C HIS A 128 -6.26 -7.38 45.88
N LYS A 129 -5.29 -6.53 45.53
CA LYS A 129 -5.39 -5.07 45.63
C LYS A 129 -5.56 -4.47 44.23
N ILE A 130 -6.67 -3.77 44.02
CA ILE A 130 -6.93 -3.03 42.78
C ILE A 130 -6.13 -1.72 42.83
N GLN A 131 -5.36 -1.46 41.78
CA GLN A 131 -4.55 -0.25 41.64
C GLN A 131 -4.69 0.32 40.23
N THR A 132 -4.61 1.65 40.13
CA THR A 132 -4.51 2.34 38.84
C THR A 132 -3.05 2.48 38.47
N LEU A 133 -2.61 1.76 37.44
CA LEU A 133 -1.27 1.85 36.89
C LEU A 133 -1.24 2.92 35.81
N ARG A 134 -0.35 3.91 35.95
CA ARG A 134 -0.02 4.87 34.90
C ARG A 134 1.24 4.42 34.19
N TYR A 135 1.23 4.43 32.86
CA TYR A 135 2.38 4.01 32.06
C TYR A 135 2.53 4.87 30.81
N GLY A 136 3.78 5.05 30.37
CA GLY A 136 4.08 5.67 29.09
C GLY A 136 3.91 4.66 27.96
N LYS A 137 3.20 5.05 26.91
CA LYS A 137 3.09 4.31 25.65
C LYS A 137 3.54 5.21 24.52
N VAL A 138 4.50 4.73 23.73
CA VAL A 138 4.86 5.39 22.48
C VAL A 138 3.73 5.17 21.47
N ALA A 139 3.07 6.25 21.05
CA ALA A 139 1.98 6.24 20.08
C ALA A 139 2.38 7.05 18.83
N LEU A 140 1.61 6.90 17.76
CA LEU A 140 1.77 7.75 16.58
C LEU A 140 1.33 9.18 16.93
N CYS A 141 2.14 10.16 16.51
CA CYS A 141 1.78 11.57 16.62
C CYS A 141 0.78 11.90 15.50
N PRO A 142 -0.38 12.48 15.80
CA PRO A 142 -1.39 12.84 14.79
C PRO A 142 -0.99 14.09 13.98
N ILE A 143 0.08 14.79 14.37
CA ILE A 143 0.53 16.01 13.69
C ILE A 143 1.27 15.62 12.41
N ASP A 144 0.63 15.82 11.25
CA ASP A 144 1.27 15.72 9.94
C ASP A 144 1.65 17.11 9.43
N THR A 145 2.93 17.48 9.58
CA THR A 145 3.45 18.78 9.11
C THR A 145 3.65 18.87 7.59
N LYS A 146 3.43 17.79 6.82
CA LYS A 146 3.72 17.76 5.38
C LYS A 146 2.47 17.80 4.49
N ARG A 147 1.26 17.74 5.06
CA ARG A 147 0.00 17.72 4.31
C ARG A 147 -0.99 18.72 4.92
N TYR A 148 -1.78 19.34 4.05
CA TYR A 148 -2.87 20.24 4.39
C TYR A 148 -4.20 19.50 4.21
N LEU A 149 -5.00 19.40 5.27
CA LEU A 149 -6.34 18.79 5.21
C LEU A 149 -7.31 19.81 4.61
N LEU A 150 -8.04 19.43 3.56
CA LEU A 150 -9.07 20.26 2.95
C LEU A 150 -10.33 20.30 3.82
N GLU A 151 -11.16 21.33 3.61
CA GLU A 151 -12.37 21.58 4.41
C GLU A 151 -13.37 20.42 4.42
N ASN A 152 -13.32 19.54 3.42
CA ASN A 152 -14.16 18.35 3.36
C ASN A 152 -13.76 17.24 4.35
N GLY A 153 -12.73 17.44 5.17
CA GLY A 153 -12.31 16.58 6.27
C GLY A 153 -11.63 15.26 5.88
N ASN A 154 -11.77 14.84 4.62
CA ASN A 154 -11.34 13.51 4.17
C ASN A 154 -10.25 13.57 3.08
N THR A 155 -9.99 14.75 2.54
CA THR A 155 -9.02 14.94 1.44
C THR A 155 -7.86 15.77 1.94
N SER A 156 -6.62 15.39 1.62
CA SER A 156 -5.42 16.16 2.00
C SER A 156 -4.48 16.37 0.83
N LEU A 157 -3.97 17.60 0.70
CA LEU A 157 -2.97 17.98 -0.29
C LEU A 157 -1.58 18.02 0.34
N ALA A 158 -0.53 17.72 -0.42
CA ALA A 158 0.84 17.91 0.05
C ALA A 158 1.14 19.41 0.17
N TYR A 159 1.97 19.80 1.15
CA TYR A 159 2.44 21.18 1.27
C TYR A 159 3.13 21.64 -0.02
N GLY A 160 2.73 22.79 -0.58
CA GLY A 160 3.21 23.30 -1.87
C GLY A 160 2.45 22.80 -3.11
N HIS A 161 1.35 22.05 -2.94
CA HIS A 161 0.49 21.65 -4.05
C HIS A 161 -0.14 22.88 -4.73
N TYR A 162 -0.22 22.92 -6.06
CA TYR A 162 -0.68 24.08 -6.84
C TYR A 162 -2.11 24.56 -6.52
N MET A 163 -2.95 23.67 -5.96
CA MET A 163 -4.31 24.01 -5.50
C MET A 163 -4.36 24.63 -4.10
N LEU A 164 -3.26 24.56 -3.34
CA LEU A 164 -3.14 25.25 -2.06
C LEU A 164 -2.76 26.70 -2.36
N LYS A 165 -3.74 27.61 -2.28
CA LYS A 165 -3.48 29.04 -2.20
C LYS A 165 -3.02 29.34 -0.77
N VAL A 166 -1.71 29.28 -0.55
CA VAL A 166 -1.07 29.81 0.66
C VAL A 166 -0.86 31.31 0.47
#